data_AF-A0AA96XGF5-F1
#
_entry.id   AF-A0AA96XGF5-F1
#
_cell.length_a   1.000
_cell.length_b   1.000
_cell.length_c   1.000
_cell.angle_alpha   90.00
_cell.angle_beta   90.00
_cell.angle_gamma   90.00
#
_symmetry.space_group_name_H-M   'P 1'
#
loop_
_entity.id
_entity.type
_entity.pdbx_description
1 polymer ?
#
loop_
_entity_poly.entity_id
_entity_poly.type
_entity_poly.pdbx_seq_one_letter_code
_entity_poly.pdbx_strand_id
1 'polypeptide(L)'
;MKTNPSLVATALSWPLPRLRAWLDGLVIGEPVDGEHFNWDVFAFTIAARAREERSLGWAHIGLLVYGALAQRHSDEEEYSLRLSEMNLRSGMIAEFGEREGDFVLDAEPIVAWVQRLTTFSLEEAAQWMAQEDIRTVPIEKLRAMRRLKHALKILAHALPKTNVEQKHPELVPWLQFRSRLV
;
A
#
# COMPACT_ATOMS: atom_id res chain seq x y z
N MET A 1 -27.69 0.80 -29.53
CA MET A 1 -26.60 -0.15 -29.20
C MET A 1 -26.54 -0.29 -27.69
N LYS A 2 -26.78 -1.47 -27.13
CA LYS A 2 -26.50 -1.73 -25.70
C LYS A 2 -24.99 -1.95 -25.59
N THR A 3 -24.29 -1.02 -24.95
CA THR A 3 -22.89 -1.22 -24.56
C THR A 3 -22.86 -2.34 -23.54
N ASN A 4 -22.26 -3.48 -23.90
CA ASN A 4 -21.96 -4.51 -22.89
C ASN A 4 -20.98 -3.89 -21.89
N PRO A 5 -21.27 -3.93 -20.58
CA PRO A 5 -20.33 -3.46 -19.57
C PRO A 5 -19.02 -4.23 -19.71
N SER A 6 -17.89 -3.53 -19.53
CA SER A 6 -16.59 -4.20 -19.50
C SER A 6 -16.58 -5.31 -18.44
N LEU A 7 -15.75 -6.33 -18.62
CA LEU A 7 -15.62 -7.42 -17.64
C LEU A 7 -15.28 -6.88 -16.24
N VAL A 8 -14.46 -5.82 -16.17
CA VAL A 8 -14.15 -5.09 -14.94
C VAL A 8 -15.42 -4.50 -14.29
N ALA A 9 -16.24 -3.75 -15.05
CA ALA A 9 -17.47 -3.17 -14.52
C ALA A 9 -18.48 -4.25 -14.08
N THR A 10 -18.55 -5.33 -14.83
CA THR A 10 -19.38 -6.49 -14.49
C THR A 10 -18.93 -7.12 -13.17
N ALA A 11 -17.63 -7.41 -13.02
CA ALA A 11 -17.09 -7.99 -11.80
C ALA A 11 -17.29 -7.08 -10.57
N LEU A 12 -17.07 -5.77 -10.73
CA LEU A 12 -17.26 -4.78 -9.66
C LEU A 12 -18.71 -4.67 -9.17
N SER A 13 -19.69 -5.06 -9.99
CA SER A 13 -21.11 -5.08 -9.62
C SER A 13 -21.50 -6.28 -8.75
N TRP A 14 -20.67 -7.32 -8.68
CA TRP A 14 -21.01 -8.55 -7.99
C TRP A 14 -20.98 -8.37 -6.46
N PRO A 15 -21.79 -9.15 -5.72
CA PRO A 15 -21.68 -9.20 -4.28
C PRO A 15 -20.36 -9.86 -3.87
N LEU A 16 -19.82 -9.43 -2.71
CA LEU A 16 -18.50 -9.84 -2.22
C LEU A 16 -18.25 -11.37 -2.26
N PRO A 17 -19.17 -12.25 -1.82
CA PRO A 17 -18.92 -13.70 -1.86
C PRO A 17 -18.73 -14.24 -3.29
N ARG A 18 -19.51 -13.72 -4.25
CA ARG A 18 -19.39 -14.10 -5.66
C ARG A 18 -18.07 -13.63 -6.24
N LEU A 19 -17.69 -12.38 -5.94
CA LEU A 19 -16.42 -11.84 -6.43
C LEU A 19 -15.24 -12.62 -5.85
N ARG A 20 -15.29 -12.96 -4.55
CA ARG A 20 -14.25 -13.76 -3.90
C ARG A 20 -14.07 -15.10 -4.59
N ALA A 21 -15.17 -15.85 -4.76
CA ALA A 21 -15.13 -17.16 -5.39
C ALA A 21 -14.62 -17.09 -6.84
N TRP A 22 -14.95 -16.02 -7.57
CA TRP A 22 -14.41 -15.78 -8.90
C TRP A 22 -12.90 -15.51 -8.88
N LEU A 23 -12.42 -14.66 -7.98
CA LEU A 23 -10.99 -14.36 -7.85
C LEU A 23 -10.16 -15.59 -7.44
N ASP A 24 -10.71 -16.48 -6.61
CA ASP A 24 -10.01 -17.71 -6.19
C ASP A 24 -9.72 -18.65 -7.37
N GLY A 25 -10.44 -18.51 -8.49
CA GLY A 25 -10.21 -19.28 -9.73
C GLY A 25 -9.28 -18.60 -10.74
N LEU A 26 -8.74 -17.42 -10.43
CA LEU A 26 -7.94 -16.62 -11.35
C LEU A 26 -6.49 -16.49 -10.90
N VAL A 27 -5.61 -16.26 -11.88
CA VAL A 27 -4.26 -15.77 -11.64
C VAL A 27 -4.30 -14.24 -11.77
N ILE A 28 -4.23 -13.54 -10.65
CA ILE A 28 -4.30 -12.07 -10.63
C ILE A 28 -3.11 -11.49 -11.40
N GLY A 29 -3.41 -10.53 -12.27
CA GLY A 29 -2.44 -9.92 -13.18
C GLY A 29 -2.35 -10.60 -14.55
N GLU A 30 -3.03 -11.73 -14.77
CA GLU A 30 -3.17 -12.37 -16.08
C GLU A 30 -4.47 -11.93 -16.79
N PRO A 31 -4.57 -12.10 -18.11
CA PRO A 31 -5.84 -12.01 -18.84
C PRO A 31 -6.92 -12.90 -18.21
N VAL A 32 -8.18 -12.45 -18.25
CA VAL A 32 -9.34 -13.25 -17.81
C VAL A 32 -10.09 -13.73 -19.04
N ASP A 33 -10.33 -15.04 -19.14
CA ASP A 33 -10.96 -15.67 -20.30
C ASP A 33 -10.26 -15.36 -21.64
N GLY A 34 -8.94 -15.15 -21.60
CA GLY A 34 -8.12 -14.79 -22.76
C GLY A 34 -8.20 -13.31 -23.16
N GLU A 35 -8.97 -12.50 -22.44
CA GLU A 35 -9.11 -11.06 -22.68
C GLU A 35 -8.32 -10.22 -21.68
N HIS A 36 -7.83 -9.07 -22.14
CA HIS A 36 -7.17 -8.11 -21.26
C HIS A 36 -8.12 -7.66 -20.15
N PHE A 37 -7.67 -7.77 -18.91
CA PHE A 37 -8.38 -7.30 -17.73
C PHE A 37 -7.57 -6.19 -17.04
N ASN A 38 -8.17 -5.03 -16.84
CA ASN A 38 -7.50 -3.90 -16.20
C ASN A 38 -7.49 -4.07 -14.68
N TRP A 39 -6.49 -4.81 -14.19
CA TRP A 39 -6.32 -5.11 -12.78
C TRP A 39 -6.03 -3.89 -11.91
N ASP A 40 -5.34 -2.87 -12.43
CA ASP A 40 -5.04 -1.64 -11.70
C ASP A 40 -6.32 -0.86 -11.38
N VAL A 41 -7.17 -0.65 -12.39
CA VAL A 41 -8.48 0.00 -12.20
C VAL A 41 -9.34 -0.82 -11.27
N PHE A 42 -9.36 -2.15 -11.43
CA PHE A 42 -10.11 -3.03 -10.56
C PHE A 42 -9.66 -2.91 -9.09
N ALA A 43 -8.36 -3.00 -8.81
CA ALA A 43 -7.81 -2.88 -7.46
C ALA A 43 -8.09 -1.50 -6.85
N PHE A 44 -7.94 -0.44 -7.64
CA PHE A 44 -8.27 0.93 -7.24
C PHE A 44 -9.74 1.07 -6.85
N THR A 45 -10.66 0.59 -7.69
CA THR A 45 -12.10 0.71 -7.41
C THR A 45 -12.52 -0.13 -6.20
N ILE A 46 -11.98 -1.35 -6.03
CA ILE A 46 -12.24 -2.16 -4.84
C ILE A 46 -11.73 -1.45 -3.56
N ALA A 47 -10.54 -0.87 -3.60
CA ALA A 47 -9.97 -0.16 -2.46
C ALA A 47 -10.74 1.14 -2.12
N ALA A 48 -11.25 1.84 -3.13
CA ALA A 48 -12.14 2.98 -2.93
C ALA A 48 -13.46 2.54 -2.28
N ARG A 49 -14.08 1.50 -2.83
CA ARG A 49 -15.31 0.89 -2.29
C ARG A 49 -15.15 0.41 -0.86
N ALA A 50 -14.02 -0.21 -0.52
CA ALA A 50 -13.71 -0.65 0.83
C ALA A 50 -13.72 0.50 1.85
N ARG A 51 -13.19 1.67 1.47
CA ARG A 51 -13.20 2.87 2.30
C ARG A 51 -14.59 3.48 2.40
N GLU A 52 -15.28 3.64 1.27
CA GLU A 52 -16.63 4.21 1.21
C GLU A 52 -17.65 3.40 2.01
N GLU A 53 -17.66 2.09 1.82
CA GLU A 53 -18.55 1.17 2.52
C GLU A 53 -18.05 0.78 3.92
N ARG A 54 -16.86 1.25 4.33
CA ARG A 54 -16.21 0.88 5.60
C ARG A 54 -16.22 -0.65 5.78
N SER A 55 -15.71 -1.36 4.78
CA SER A 55 -15.84 -2.82 4.67
C SER A 55 -14.49 -3.53 4.65
N LEU A 56 -14.22 -4.27 5.72
CA LEU A 56 -13.04 -5.15 5.81
C LEU A 56 -13.04 -6.25 4.76
N GLY A 57 -14.23 -6.72 4.34
CA GLY A 57 -14.36 -7.72 3.29
C GLY A 57 -13.86 -7.21 1.94
N TRP A 58 -14.27 -5.99 1.55
CA TRP A 58 -13.75 -5.34 0.35
C TRP A 58 -12.27 -4.98 0.49
N ALA A 59 -11.84 -4.54 1.67
CA ALA A 59 -10.43 -4.24 1.92
C ALA A 59 -9.54 -5.47 1.75
N HIS A 60 -9.97 -6.64 2.24
CA HIS A 60 -9.26 -7.91 2.04
C HIS A 60 -9.06 -8.18 0.54
N ILE A 61 -10.11 -8.07 -0.28
CA ILE A 61 -9.97 -8.25 -1.73
C ILE A 61 -8.97 -7.24 -2.33
N GLY A 62 -9.10 -5.95 -1.97
CA GLY A 62 -8.19 -4.92 -2.46
C GLY A 62 -6.72 -5.20 -2.14
N LEU A 63 -6.43 -5.57 -0.88
CA LEU A 63 -5.09 -5.94 -0.43
C LEU A 63 -4.56 -7.20 -1.14
N LEU A 64 -5.42 -8.21 -1.34
CA LEU A 64 -5.05 -9.43 -2.07
C LEU A 64 -4.66 -9.11 -3.52
N VAL A 65 -5.46 -8.30 -4.21
CA VAL A 65 -5.19 -7.92 -5.60
C VAL A 65 -3.93 -7.06 -5.70
N TYR A 66 -3.79 -6.02 -4.88
CA TYR A 66 -2.58 -5.20 -4.89
C TYR A 66 -1.33 -6.00 -4.54
N GLY A 67 -1.41 -6.89 -3.55
CA GLY A 67 -0.29 -7.74 -3.16
C GLY A 67 0.15 -8.66 -4.29
N ALA A 68 -0.80 -9.28 -5.00
CA ALA A 68 -0.51 -10.13 -6.16
C ALA A 68 0.06 -9.34 -7.34
N LEU A 69 -0.48 -8.14 -7.63
CA LEU A 69 0.08 -7.27 -8.66
C LEU A 69 1.50 -6.84 -8.29
N ALA A 70 1.73 -6.36 -7.08
CA ALA A 70 3.05 -5.89 -6.64
C ALA A 70 4.14 -6.97 -6.79
N GLN A 71 3.82 -8.25 -6.56
CA GLN A 71 4.76 -9.36 -6.74
C GLN A 71 5.19 -9.62 -8.20
N ARG A 72 4.41 -9.11 -9.17
CA ARG A 72 4.64 -9.33 -10.61
C ARG A 72 5.40 -8.18 -11.28
N HIS A 73 5.50 -7.05 -10.60
CA HIS A 73 6.19 -5.86 -11.08
C HIS A 73 7.52 -5.69 -10.34
N SER A 74 8.38 -4.81 -10.83
CA SER A 74 9.62 -4.41 -10.17
C SER A 74 9.70 -2.90 -10.02
N ASP A 75 10.59 -2.47 -9.12
CA ASP A 75 11.00 -1.07 -8.95
C ASP A 75 9.85 -0.08 -8.69
N GLU A 76 9.58 0.83 -9.64
CA GLU A 76 8.61 1.93 -9.46
C GLU A 76 7.15 1.43 -9.49
N GLU A 77 6.85 0.45 -10.33
CA GLU A 77 5.50 -0.12 -10.44
C GLU A 77 5.16 -0.94 -9.19
N GLU A 78 6.09 -1.79 -8.75
CA GLU A 78 5.95 -2.49 -7.46
C GLU A 78 5.74 -1.49 -6.32
N TYR A 79 6.59 -0.46 -6.23
CA TYR A 79 6.49 0.55 -5.18
C TYR A 79 5.13 1.26 -5.19
N SER A 80 4.61 1.63 -6.36
CA SER A 80 3.31 2.30 -6.51
C SER A 80 2.14 1.41 -6.05
N LEU A 81 2.19 0.12 -6.40
CA LEU A 81 1.19 -0.86 -5.98
C LEU A 81 1.25 -1.10 -4.46
N ARG A 82 2.46 -1.27 -3.89
CA ARG A 82 2.67 -1.38 -2.44
C ARG A 82 2.23 -0.12 -1.69
N LEU A 83 2.47 1.05 -2.25
CA LEU A 83 2.01 2.31 -1.68
C LEU A 83 0.47 2.32 -1.56
N SER A 84 -0.22 1.88 -2.60
CA SER A 84 -1.69 1.79 -2.62
C SER A 84 -2.22 0.73 -1.65
N GLU A 85 -1.57 -0.43 -1.60
CA GLU A 85 -1.84 -1.52 -0.66
C GLU A 85 -1.73 -1.03 0.80
N MET A 86 -0.59 -0.44 1.16
CA MET A 86 -0.31 -0.02 2.53
C MET A 86 -1.18 1.18 2.93
N ASN A 87 -1.54 2.06 1.99
CA ASN A 87 -2.50 3.14 2.24
C ASN A 87 -3.92 2.60 2.50
N LEU A 88 -4.34 1.52 1.83
CA LEU A 88 -5.60 0.86 2.16
C LEU A 88 -5.56 0.26 3.56
N ARG A 89 -4.51 -0.51 3.86
CA ARG A 89 -4.29 -1.14 5.17
C ARG A 89 -4.29 -0.11 6.30
N SER A 90 -3.48 0.95 6.17
CA SER A 90 -3.38 2.03 7.16
C SER A 90 -4.73 2.73 7.40
N GLY A 91 -5.48 3.02 6.34
CA GLY A 91 -6.82 3.59 6.47
C GLY A 91 -7.80 2.68 7.21
N MET A 92 -7.77 1.37 6.94
CA MET A 92 -8.61 0.40 7.66
C MET A 92 -8.21 0.27 9.14
N ILE A 93 -6.91 0.28 9.46
CA ILE A 93 -6.43 0.26 10.85
C ILE A 93 -6.83 1.54 11.60
N ALA A 94 -6.66 2.71 10.97
CA ALA A 94 -7.07 3.98 11.55
C ALA A 94 -8.58 4.01 11.86
N GLU A 95 -9.37 3.37 11.00
CA GLU A 95 -10.83 3.30 11.12
C GLU A 95 -11.30 2.28 12.18
N PHE A 96 -10.75 1.07 12.16
CA PHE A 96 -11.27 -0.07 12.94
C PHE A 96 -10.42 -0.49 14.13
N GLY A 97 -9.21 0.03 14.27
CA GLY A 97 -8.25 -0.43 15.27
C GLY A 97 -7.33 -1.53 14.73
N GLU A 98 -6.13 -1.63 15.31
CA GLU A 98 -5.22 -2.74 15.06
C GLU A 98 -5.80 -4.07 15.58
N ARG A 99 -5.59 -5.14 14.81
CA ARG A 99 -5.76 -6.52 15.26
C ARG A 99 -4.59 -7.35 14.74
N GLU A 100 -3.72 -7.73 15.65
CA GLU A 100 -2.55 -8.56 15.35
C GLU A 100 -2.94 -9.88 14.67
N GLY A 101 -2.24 -10.24 13.60
CA GLY A 101 -2.53 -11.42 12.77
C GLY A 101 -3.73 -11.28 11.83
N ASP A 102 -4.51 -10.19 11.89
CA ASP A 102 -5.61 -9.95 10.95
C ASP A 102 -5.07 -9.54 9.58
N PHE A 103 -5.59 -10.15 8.51
CA PHE A 103 -5.10 -9.89 7.17
C PHE A 103 -5.18 -8.41 6.77
N VAL A 104 -6.19 -7.67 7.24
CA VAL A 104 -6.40 -6.25 6.91
C VAL A 104 -5.92 -5.34 8.03
N LEU A 105 -6.13 -5.73 9.29
CA LEU A 105 -5.96 -4.85 10.45
C LEU A 105 -4.64 -5.04 11.20
N ASP A 106 -3.75 -5.91 10.71
CA ASP A 106 -2.40 -6.02 11.23
C ASP A 106 -1.50 -4.91 10.65
N ALA A 107 -0.79 -4.19 11.52
CA ALA A 107 0.16 -3.14 11.16
C ALA A 107 1.53 -3.68 10.73
N GLU A 108 1.87 -4.93 11.08
CA GLU A 108 3.18 -5.54 10.81
C GLU A 108 3.59 -5.47 9.32
N PRO A 109 2.68 -5.68 8.34
CA PRO A 109 3.05 -5.52 6.93
C PRO A 109 3.46 -4.09 6.54
N ILE A 110 2.90 -3.06 7.19
CA ILE A 110 3.31 -1.66 6.97
C ILE A 110 4.70 -1.45 7.57
N VAL A 111 4.93 -1.97 8.79
CA VAL A 111 6.22 -1.90 9.48
C VAL A 111 7.31 -2.57 8.64
N ALA A 112 7.10 -3.81 8.21
CA ALA A 112 8.04 -4.55 7.38
C ALA A 112 8.30 -3.85 6.04
N TRP A 113 7.30 -3.17 5.47
CA TRP A 113 7.49 -2.37 4.26
C TRP A 113 8.34 -1.12 4.51
N VAL A 114 8.10 -0.39 5.61
CA VAL A 114 8.95 0.75 6.02
C VAL A 114 10.39 0.30 6.24
N GLN A 115 10.61 -0.77 7.00
CA GLN A 115 11.95 -1.31 7.28
C GLN A 115 12.69 -1.71 6.01
N ARG A 116 12.01 -2.31 5.02
CA ARG A 116 12.61 -2.61 3.70
C ARG A 116 13.03 -1.36 2.92
N LEU A 117 12.34 -0.24 3.10
CA LEU A 117 12.66 1.03 2.43
C LEU A 117 13.77 1.81 3.16
N THR A 118 14.02 1.51 4.43
CA THR A 118 15.11 2.08 5.23
C THR A 118 16.46 1.48 4.80
N THR A 119 16.95 1.90 3.63
CA THR A 119 18.18 1.43 2.98
C THR A 119 19.42 2.27 3.30
N PHE A 120 19.27 3.24 4.19
CA PHE A 120 20.30 4.18 4.65
C PHE A 120 20.02 4.52 6.10
N SER A 121 21.04 5.00 6.82
CA SER A 121 20.93 5.37 8.23
C SER A 121 20.24 6.72 8.41
N LEU A 122 19.77 6.99 9.63
CA LEU A 122 19.17 8.28 9.96
C LEU A 122 20.20 9.41 9.85
N GLU A 123 21.45 9.13 10.19
CA GLU A 123 22.58 10.05 10.08
C GLU A 123 22.86 10.41 8.62
N GLU A 124 22.89 9.42 7.72
CA GLU A 124 23.06 9.65 6.28
C GLU A 124 21.93 10.54 5.74
N ALA A 125 20.68 10.23 6.11
CA ALA A 125 19.52 11.04 5.74
C ALA A 125 19.63 12.48 6.26
N ALA A 126 20.03 12.64 7.53
CA ALA A 126 20.20 13.95 8.15
C ALA A 126 21.31 14.77 7.47
N GLN A 127 22.42 14.12 7.09
CA GLN A 127 23.51 14.78 6.37
C GLN A 127 23.06 15.26 4.98
N TRP A 128 22.36 14.43 4.20
CA TRP A 128 21.83 14.85 2.90
C TRP A 128 20.82 15.98 3.02
N MET A 129 19.95 15.93 4.04
CA MET A 129 18.96 16.98 4.28
C MET A 129 19.53 18.28 4.84
N ALA A 130 20.77 18.27 5.33
CA ALA A 130 21.47 19.45 5.83
C ALA A 130 22.30 20.16 4.74
N GLN A 131 22.43 19.58 3.55
CA GLN A 131 23.15 20.22 2.44
C GLN A 131 22.40 21.46 1.94
N GLU A 132 23.14 22.55 1.68
CA GLU A 132 22.57 23.80 1.19
C GLU A 132 21.93 23.68 -0.19
N ASP A 133 22.54 22.87 -1.07
CA ASP A 133 21.98 22.53 -2.38
C ASP A 133 21.66 21.04 -2.48
N ILE A 134 20.37 20.73 -2.33
CA ILE A 134 19.84 19.36 -2.39
C ILE A 134 20.04 18.68 -3.75
N ARG A 135 20.31 19.44 -4.82
CA ARG A 135 20.60 18.89 -6.15
C ARG A 135 21.96 18.19 -6.21
N THR A 136 22.81 18.41 -5.21
CA THR A 136 24.09 17.71 -5.06
C THR A 136 23.92 16.29 -4.49
N VAL A 137 22.75 15.97 -3.93
CA VAL A 137 22.40 14.62 -3.49
C VAL A 137 22.06 13.76 -4.72
N PRO A 138 22.62 12.54 -4.86
CA PRO A 138 22.30 11.64 -5.96
C PRO A 138 20.79 11.37 -6.09
N ILE A 139 20.28 11.32 -7.33
CA ILE A 139 18.84 11.21 -7.60
C ILE A 139 18.23 9.93 -7.02
N GLU A 140 19.00 8.84 -6.96
CA GLU A 140 18.62 7.56 -6.38
C GLU A 140 18.38 7.69 -4.87
N LYS A 141 19.21 8.47 -4.17
CA LYS A 141 19.03 8.75 -2.75
C LYS A 141 17.83 9.64 -2.50
N LEU A 142 17.59 10.64 -3.37
CA LEU A 142 16.38 11.46 -3.32
C LEU A 142 15.11 10.63 -3.55
N ARG A 143 15.13 9.68 -4.49
CA ARG A 143 14.03 8.73 -4.71
C ARG A 143 13.82 7.84 -3.49
N ALA A 144 14.88 7.26 -2.93
CA ALA A 144 14.79 6.42 -1.73
C ALA A 144 14.22 7.18 -0.52
N MET A 145 14.67 8.41 -0.29
CA MET A 145 14.11 9.29 0.76
C MET A 145 12.64 9.60 0.55
N ARG A 146 12.23 9.90 -0.69
CA ARG A 146 10.82 10.15 -1.02
C ARG A 146 9.96 8.91 -0.75
N ARG A 147 10.44 7.74 -1.16
CA ARG A 147 9.74 6.46 -0.91
C ARG A 147 9.57 6.20 0.58
N LEU A 148 10.66 6.34 1.35
CA LEU A 148 10.63 6.18 2.80
C LEU A 148 9.70 7.20 3.48
N LYS A 149 9.72 8.48 3.05
CA LYS A 149 8.82 9.53 3.56
C LYS A 149 7.35 9.15 3.39
N HIS A 150 6.96 8.66 2.22
CA HIS A 150 5.58 8.24 1.97
C HIS A 150 5.19 7.03 2.82
N ALA A 151 6.08 6.05 2.95
CA ALA A 151 5.84 4.89 3.81
C ALA A 151 5.69 5.28 5.29
N LEU A 152 6.56 6.16 5.80
CA LEU A 152 6.47 6.71 7.15
C LEU A 152 5.19 7.52 7.37
N LYS A 153 4.70 8.25 6.36
CA LYS A 153 3.41 8.95 6.44
C LYS A 153 2.24 7.97 6.56
N ILE A 154 2.28 6.86 5.81
CA ILE A 154 1.26 5.80 5.91
C ILE A 154 1.29 5.15 7.28
N LEU A 155 2.48 4.82 7.80
CA LEU A 155 2.60 4.27 9.15
C LEU A 155 2.09 5.25 10.20
N ALA A 156 2.51 6.53 10.11
CA ALA A 156 2.07 7.59 11.02
C ALA A 156 0.55 7.78 11.04
N HIS A 157 -0.15 7.52 9.94
CA HIS A 157 -1.61 7.59 9.89
C HIS A 157 -2.29 6.49 10.71
N ALA A 158 -1.72 5.28 10.75
CA ALA A 158 -2.23 4.16 11.54
C ALA A 158 -1.85 4.22 13.03
N LEU A 159 -0.75 4.89 13.38
CA LEU A 159 -0.16 4.90 14.73
C LEU A 159 -1.16 5.07 15.88
N PRO A 160 -2.13 6.02 15.86
CA PRO A 160 -3.04 6.26 16.98
C PRO A 160 -3.89 5.04 17.36
N LYS A 161 -3.94 4.02 16.50
CA LYS A 161 -4.73 2.80 16.64
C LYS A 161 -3.86 1.55 16.80
N THR A 162 -2.56 1.72 17.00
CA THR A 162 -1.59 0.62 17.05
C THR A 162 -0.64 0.74 18.23
N ASN A 163 0.07 -0.34 18.56
CA ASN A 163 1.20 -0.32 19.50
C ASN A 163 2.57 -0.32 18.81
N VAL A 164 2.65 0.14 17.55
CA VAL A 164 3.88 0.08 16.74
C VAL A 164 5.06 0.77 17.42
N GLU A 165 4.88 1.94 18.06
CA GLU A 165 6.00 2.65 18.70
C GLU A 165 6.60 1.87 19.88
N GLN A 166 5.80 1.01 20.53
CA GLN A 166 6.27 0.15 21.62
C GLN A 166 6.95 -1.13 21.09
N LYS A 167 6.40 -1.71 20.01
CA LYS A 167 6.93 -2.94 19.39
C LYS A 167 8.18 -2.69 18.53
N HIS A 168 8.25 -1.54 17.89
CA HIS A 168 9.30 -1.13 16.94
C HIS A 168 9.90 0.23 17.32
N PRO A 169 10.53 0.34 18.51
CA PRO A 169 11.10 1.60 18.97
C PRO A 169 12.17 2.15 18.02
N GLU A 170 12.80 1.31 17.20
CA GLU A 170 13.77 1.71 16.17
C GLU A 170 13.16 2.60 15.07
N LEU A 171 11.84 2.56 14.88
CA LEU A 171 11.14 3.40 13.91
C LEU A 171 10.79 4.79 14.45
N VAL A 172 10.80 4.98 15.77
CA VAL A 172 10.41 6.26 16.39
C VAL A 172 11.27 7.42 15.90
N PRO A 173 12.62 7.33 15.83
CA PRO A 173 13.44 8.41 15.28
C PRO A 173 13.10 8.75 13.83
N TRP A 174 12.82 7.73 13.00
CA TRP A 174 12.40 7.94 11.61
C TRP A 174 11.03 8.61 11.51
N LEU A 175 10.07 8.19 12.34
CA LEU A 175 8.75 8.79 12.41
C LEU A 175 8.84 10.27 12.80
N GLN A 176 9.71 10.64 13.74
CA GLN A 176 9.97 12.03 14.11
C GLN A 176 10.66 12.81 12.99
N PHE A 177 11.61 12.19 12.28
CA PHE A 177 12.37 12.81 11.20
C PHE A 177 11.57 12.97 9.89
N ARG A 178 10.45 12.24 9.72
CA ARG A 178 9.70 12.13 8.44
C ARG A 178 9.34 13.46 7.79
N SER A 179 9.08 14.52 8.56
CA SER A 179 8.68 15.84 8.04
C SER A 179 9.83 16.56 7.36
N ARG A 180 11.08 16.17 7.67
CA ARG A 180 12.31 16.74 7.12
C ARG A 180 12.78 16.04 5.86
N LEU A 181 12.32 14.82 5.58
CA LEU A 181 12.62 14.13 4.32
C LEU A 181 12.01 14.87 3.12
N VAL A 182 12.62 14.72 1.93
CA VAL A 182 12.13 15.26 0.65
C VAL A 182 10.91 14.52 0.14
#